data_AF-A0A5E4FZM5-F1
#
_entry.id   AF-A0A5E4FZM5-F1
#
_cell.length_a   1.000
_cell.length_b   1.000
_cell.length_c   1.000
_cell.angle_alpha   90.00
_cell.angle_beta   90.00
_cell.angle_gamma   90.00
#
_symmetry.space_group_name_H-M   'P 1'
#
loop_
_entity.id
_entity.type
_entity.pdbx_description
1 polymer ?
#
loop_
_entity_poly.entity_id
_entity_poly.type
_entity_poly.pdbx_seq_one_letter_code
_entity_poly.pdbx_strand_id
1 'polypeptide(L)'
;MSVARNILNNPKLVPGGGATELTVSATLKQNSSSVQGLEKWPYEAAAIAFEAIPRTLAQNCGVNVIRTMTALQGKHANGENAWIGIDGNTGVITDVKEKKIWDAYNVKAQSFKAAIEAACLLLRIDDIVSGMKKKQPPGGKARSKPQVEREGDADNEQIIPE
;
A
#
# COMPACT_ATOMS: atom_id res chain seq x y z
N MET A 1 -13.36 -20.46 8.50
CA MET A 1 -14.38 -20.52 7.44
C MET A 1 -14.96 -19.13 7.11
N SER A 2 -14.12 -18.07 7.04
CA SER A 2 -14.61 -16.68 6.94
C SER A 2 -14.89 -16.23 5.51
N VAL A 3 -14.13 -16.73 4.53
CA VAL A 3 -14.32 -16.40 3.10
C VAL A 3 -15.63 -16.97 2.56
N ALA A 4 -15.93 -18.24 2.86
CA ALA A 4 -17.18 -18.88 2.45
C ALA A 4 -18.42 -18.14 2.99
N ARG A 5 -18.38 -17.71 4.26
CA ARG A 5 -19.44 -16.88 4.86
C ARG A 5 -19.63 -15.55 4.12
N ASN A 6 -18.53 -14.87 3.78
CA ASN A 6 -18.60 -13.60 3.04
C ASN A 6 -19.24 -13.78 1.66
N ILE A 7 -18.96 -14.88 0.98
CA ILE A 7 -19.55 -15.20 -0.32
C ILE A 7 -21.04 -15.50 -0.19
N LEU A 8 -21.45 -16.25 0.83
CA LEU A 8 -22.87 -16.53 1.09
C LEU A 8 -23.66 -15.25 1.39
N ASN A 9 -23.07 -14.33 2.14
CA ASN A 9 -23.72 -13.07 2.50
C ASN A 9 -23.72 -12.04 1.34
N ASN A 10 -22.64 -12.00 0.55
CA ASN A 10 -22.52 -11.13 -0.63
C ASN A 10 -21.82 -11.90 -1.76
N PRO A 11 -22.57 -12.41 -2.76
CA PRO A 11 -22.04 -13.25 -3.83
C PRO A 11 -21.34 -12.43 -4.93
N LYS A 12 -20.44 -11.52 -4.55
CA LYS A 12 -19.64 -10.71 -5.47
C LYS A 12 -18.16 -11.10 -5.36
N LEU A 13 -17.57 -11.40 -6.51
CA LEU A 13 -16.17 -11.79 -6.65
C LEU A 13 -15.43 -10.82 -7.55
N VAL A 14 -14.13 -10.70 -7.32
CA VAL A 14 -13.20 -9.87 -8.09
C VAL A 14 -11.97 -10.70 -8.49
N PRO A 15 -11.28 -10.35 -9.59
CA PRO A 15 -10.08 -11.05 -10.01
C PRO A 15 -8.96 -10.97 -8.97
N GLY A 16 -8.40 -12.11 -8.59
CA GLY A 16 -7.30 -12.17 -7.61
C GLY A 16 -5.92 -11.91 -8.22
N GLY A 17 -4.86 -12.40 -7.58
CA GLY A 17 -3.50 -12.38 -8.13
C GLY A 17 -2.92 -10.98 -8.38
N GLY A 18 -3.38 -9.97 -7.64
CA GLY A 18 -2.95 -8.57 -7.82
C GLY A 18 -3.61 -7.83 -8.98
N ALA A 19 -4.52 -8.48 -9.72
CA ALA A 19 -5.17 -7.90 -10.90
C ALA A 19 -6.14 -6.78 -10.53
N THR A 20 -6.92 -6.95 -9.45
CA THR A 20 -7.83 -5.92 -8.95
C THR A 20 -7.06 -4.65 -8.55
N GLU A 21 -5.96 -4.79 -7.82
CA GLU A 21 -5.13 -3.68 -7.37
C GLU A 21 -4.49 -2.91 -8.52
N LEU A 22 -4.01 -3.62 -9.55
CA LEU A 22 -3.48 -3.01 -10.77
C LEU A 22 -4.54 -2.24 -11.54
N THR A 23 -5.75 -2.80 -11.66
CA THR A 23 -6.88 -2.13 -12.34
C THR A 23 -7.27 -0.85 -11.61
N VAL A 24 -7.32 -0.88 -10.28
CA VAL A 24 -7.57 0.30 -9.44
C VAL A 24 -6.46 1.33 -9.61
N SER A 25 -5.19 0.90 -9.59
CA SER A 25 -4.04 1.78 -9.83
C SER A 25 -4.12 2.49 -11.19
N ALA A 26 -4.41 1.76 -12.27
CA ALA A 26 -4.57 2.33 -13.61
C ALA A 26 -5.73 3.33 -13.68
N THR A 27 -6.88 2.99 -13.07
CA THR A 27 -8.04 3.88 -13.02
C THR A 27 -7.74 5.16 -12.25
N LEU A 28 -7.03 5.07 -11.12
CA LEU A 28 -6.61 6.24 -10.34
C LEU A 28 -5.62 7.13 -11.11
N LYS A 29 -4.69 6.56 -11.89
CA LYS A 29 -3.79 7.31 -12.78
C LYS A 29 -4.55 8.00 -13.92
N GLN A 30 -5.56 7.35 -14.49
CA GLN A 30 -6.39 7.98 -15.51
C GLN A 30 -7.19 9.14 -14.92
N ASN A 31 -7.78 8.95 -13.74
CA ASN A 31 -8.51 9.99 -13.02
C ASN A 31 -7.60 11.15 -12.62
N SER A 32 -6.36 10.89 -12.20
CA SER A 32 -5.40 11.96 -11.85
C SER A 32 -5.10 12.87 -13.05
N SER A 33 -5.18 12.36 -14.28
CA SER A 33 -5.00 13.15 -15.50
C SER A 33 -6.17 14.10 -15.78
N SER A 34 -7.36 13.81 -15.23
CA SER A 34 -8.53 14.68 -15.32
C SER A 34 -8.57 15.79 -14.27
N VAL A 35 -7.82 15.62 -13.17
CA VAL A 35 -7.76 16.56 -12.05
C VAL A 35 -6.61 17.56 -12.27
N GLN A 36 -6.88 18.85 -12.05
CA GLN A 36 -5.88 19.91 -12.20
C GLN A 36 -5.38 20.40 -10.85
N GLY A 37 -4.10 20.79 -10.79
CA GLY A 37 -3.50 21.39 -9.60
C GLY A 37 -2.99 20.38 -8.56
N LEU A 38 -2.96 20.80 -7.30
CA LEU A 38 -2.38 20.06 -6.17
C LEU A 38 -3.18 18.79 -5.82
N GLU A 39 -4.47 18.75 -6.14
CA GLU A 39 -5.33 17.60 -5.87
C GLU A 39 -4.97 16.37 -6.71
N LYS A 40 -4.12 16.52 -7.73
CA LYS A 40 -3.63 15.41 -8.55
C LYS A 40 -2.69 14.46 -7.79
N TRP A 41 -1.85 15.00 -6.91
CA TRP A 41 -0.78 14.24 -6.25
C TRP A 41 -1.29 13.09 -5.37
N PRO A 42 -2.36 13.26 -4.56
CA PRO A 42 -2.94 12.16 -3.80
C PRO A 42 -3.42 10.98 -4.67
N TYR A 43 -3.99 11.25 -5.86
CA TYR A 43 -4.42 10.18 -6.78
C TYR A 43 -3.23 9.37 -7.30
N GLU A 44 -2.15 10.06 -7.70
CA GLU A 44 -0.93 9.39 -8.16
C GLU A 44 -0.26 8.59 -7.04
N ALA A 45 -0.17 9.16 -5.84
CA ALA A 45 0.39 8.48 -4.67
C ALA A 45 -0.43 7.23 -4.30
N ALA A 46 -1.76 7.34 -4.26
CA ALA A 46 -2.64 6.21 -4.01
C ALA A 46 -2.50 5.13 -5.08
N ALA A 47 -2.43 5.51 -6.36
CA ALA A 47 -2.22 4.57 -7.46
C ALA A 47 -0.92 3.78 -7.30
N ILE A 48 0.18 4.44 -6.93
CA ILE A 48 1.47 3.78 -6.68
C ILE A 48 1.36 2.86 -5.45
N ALA A 49 0.65 3.27 -4.39
CA ALA A 49 0.47 2.46 -3.20
C ALA A 49 -0.27 1.14 -3.48
N PHE A 50 -1.27 1.13 -4.36
CA PHE A 50 -1.95 -0.10 -4.77
C PHE A 50 -1.02 -1.10 -5.47
N GLU A 51 0.04 -0.64 -6.12
CA GLU A 51 1.03 -1.52 -6.74
C GLU A 51 1.90 -2.28 -5.72
N ALA A 52 1.84 -1.94 -4.42
CA ALA A 52 2.59 -2.64 -3.38
C ALA A 52 2.21 -4.13 -3.28
N ILE A 53 0.93 -4.46 -3.43
CA ILE A 53 0.43 -5.85 -3.37
C ILE A 53 0.97 -6.71 -4.53
N PRO A 54 0.77 -6.35 -5.82
CA PRO A 54 1.31 -7.14 -6.94
C PRO A 54 2.84 -7.17 -6.94
N ARG A 55 3.51 -6.10 -6.49
CA ARG A 55 4.97 -6.07 -6.32
C ARG A 55 5.45 -7.08 -5.29
N THR A 56 4.78 -7.13 -4.14
CA THR A 56 5.09 -8.09 -3.07
C THR A 56 4.81 -9.52 -3.52
N LEU A 57 3.72 -9.76 -4.26
CA LEU A 57 3.45 -11.06 -4.87
C LEU A 57 4.58 -11.47 -5.81
N ALA A 58 5.00 -10.60 -6.73
CA ALA A 58 6.11 -10.87 -7.64
C ALA A 58 7.41 -11.21 -6.89
N GLN A 59 7.72 -10.47 -5.82
CA GLN A 59 8.88 -10.72 -4.98
C GLN A 59 8.80 -12.08 -4.29
N ASN A 60 7.64 -12.41 -3.71
CA ASN A 60 7.43 -13.68 -3.02
C ASN A 60 7.45 -14.89 -3.97
N CYS A 61 7.07 -14.71 -5.23
CA CYS A 61 7.20 -15.73 -6.27
C CYS A 61 8.65 -15.92 -6.78
N GLY A 62 9.60 -15.07 -6.36
CA GLY A 62 11.00 -15.13 -6.79
C GLY A 62 11.23 -14.71 -8.25
N VAL A 63 10.29 -13.98 -8.86
CA VAL A 63 10.44 -13.50 -10.25
C VAL A 63 11.09 -12.12 -10.29
N ASN A 64 11.56 -11.70 -11.47
CA ASN A 64 12.09 -10.35 -11.65
C ASN A 64 10.98 -9.30 -11.50
N VAL A 65 10.94 -8.67 -10.33
CA VAL A 65 9.89 -7.72 -9.93
C VAL A 65 9.75 -6.57 -10.92
N ILE A 66 10.85 -5.99 -11.39
CA ILE A 66 10.83 -4.85 -12.31
C ILE A 66 10.19 -5.26 -13.63
N ARG A 67 10.70 -6.33 -14.26
CA ARG A 67 10.19 -6.81 -15.55
C ARG A 67 8.72 -7.21 -15.47
N THR A 68 8.34 -7.91 -14.41
CA THR A 68 6.95 -8.38 -14.22
C THR A 68 6.00 -7.21 -13.97
N MET A 69 6.37 -6.24 -13.12
CA MET A 69 5.55 -5.06 -12.85
C MET A 69 5.38 -4.19 -14.10
N THR A 70 6.45 -3.94 -14.87
CA THR A 70 6.34 -3.18 -16.13
C THR A 70 5.41 -3.88 -17.13
N ALA A 71 5.52 -5.20 -17.27
CA ALA A 71 4.64 -5.96 -18.15
C ALA A 71 3.17 -5.93 -17.69
N LEU A 72 2.92 -6.00 -16.38
CA LEU A 72 1.58 -5.89 -15.81
C LEU A 72 0.99 -4.49 -15.99
N GLN A 73 1.75 -3.44 -15.68
CA GLN A 73 1.33 -2.05 -15.88
C GLN A 73 0.98 -1.78 -17.35
N GLY A 74 1.79 -2.28 -18.30
CA GLY A 74 1.51 -2.15 -19.73
C GLY A 74 0.22 -2.83 -20.15
N LYS A 75 -0.09 -4.01 -19.60
CA LYS A 75 -1.36 -4.72 -19.88
C LYS A 75 -2.57 -4.01 -19.28
N HIS A 76 -2.42 -3.37 -18.14
CA HIS A 76 -3.50 -2.66 -17.43
C HIS A 76 -3.66 -1.18 -17.83
N ALA A 77 -2.76 -0.63 -18.66
CA ALA A 77 -2.71 0.80 -18.99
C ALA A 77 -4.03 1.37 -19.55
N ASN A 78 -4.77 0.56 -20.32
CA ASN A 78 -6.04 0.99 -20.93
C ASN A 78 -7.28 0.60 -20.10
N GLY A 79 -7.12 -0.02 -18.92
CA GLY A 79 -8.23 -0.46 -18.07
C GLY A 79 -9.05 -1.66 -18.60
N GLU A 80 -8.76 -2.16 -19.80
CA GLU A 80 -9.53 -3.24 -20.44
C GLU A 80 -9.18 -4.64 -19.90
N ASN A 81 -7.96 -4.83 -19.38
CA ASN A 81 -7.43 -6.15 -19.01
C ASN A 81 -7.50 -6.43 -17.49
N ALA A 82 -8.66 -6.19 -16.87
CA ALA A 82 -8.86 -6.38 -15.43
C ALA A 82 -8.59 -7.82 -14.92
N TRP A 83 -8.52 -8.80 -15.83
CA TRP A 83 -8.32 -10.21 -15.54
C TRP A 83 -6.85 -10.65 -15.52
N ILE A 84 -5.92 -9.78 -15.91
CA ILE A 84 -4.51 -10.15 -15.95
C ILE A 84 -3.89 -9.98 -14.57
N GLY A 85 -3.33 -11.05 -14.02
CA GLY A 85 -2.64 -11.02 -12.73
C GLY A 85 -1.42 -11.94 -12.72
N ILE A 86 -0.89 -12.15 -11.52
CA ILE A 86 0.22 -13.07 -11.26
C ILE A 86 -0.34 -14.35 -10.66
N ASP A 87 0.04 -15.49 -11.23
CA ASP A 87 -0.17 -16.79 -10.59
C ASP A 87 0.86 -16.97 -9.47
N GLY A 88 0.38 -16.99 -8.22
CA GLY A 88 1.24 -17.08 -7.04
C GLY A 88 2.11 -18.35 -6.98
N ASN A 89 1.73 -19.42 -7.69
CA ASN A 89 2.46 -20.69 -7.68
C ASN A 89 3.57 -20.73 -8.73
N THR A 90 3.34 -20.10 -9.90
CA THR A 90 4.29 -20.16 -11.02
C THR A 90 5.06 -18.84 -11.22
N GLY A 91 4.59 -17.75 -10.63
CA GLY A 91 5.13 -16.40 -10.82
C GLY A 91 4.87 -15.82 -12.22
N VAL A 92 4.11 -16.52 -13.07
CA VAL A 92 3.85 -16.12 -14.46
C VAL A 92 2.63 -15.21 -14.53
N ILE A 93 2.68 -14.21 -15.43
CA ILE A 93 1.54 -13.36 -15.74
C ILE A 93 0.51 -14.18 -16.52
N THR A 94 -0.70 -14.29 -16.01
CA THR A 94 -1.76 -15.13 -16.57
C THR A 94 -3.13 -14.48 -16.44
N ASP A 95 -4.11 -15.03 -17.15
CA ASP A 95 -5.52 -14.68 -16.93
C ASP A 95 -6.03 -15.39 -15.67
N VAL A 96 -6.35 -14.61 -14.65
CA VAL A 96 -6.80 -15.12 -13.35
C VAL A 96 -8.20 -15.73 -13.44
N LYS A 97 -9.00 -15.37 -14.45
CA LYS A 97 -10.32 -15.95 -14.71
C LYS A 97 -10.18 -17.39 -15.20
N GLU A 98 -9.26 -17.64 -16.13
CA GLU A 98 -8.96 -18.98 -16.64
C GLU A 98 -8.40 -19.89 -15.54
N LYS A 99 -7.55 -19.33 -14.69
CA LYS A 99 -6.98 -20.02 -13.52
C LYS A 99 -7.94 -20.14 -12.33
N LYS A 100 -9.13 -19.56 -12.42
CA LYS A 100 -10.15 -19.53 -11.35
C LYS A 100 -9.63 -18.96 -10.02
N ILE A 101 -8.78 -17.94 -10.10
CA ILE A 101 -8.24 -17.23 -8.93
C ILE A 101 -9.15 -16.03 -8.66
N TRP A 102 -9.99 -16.17 -7.63
CA TRP A 102 -11.00 -15.18 -7.26
C TRP A 102 -10.83 -14.72 -5.82
N ASP A 103 -11.00 -13.42 -5.61
CA ASP A 103 -11.08 -12.82 -4.29
C ASP A 103 -12.52 -12.38 -3.98
N ALA A 104 -12.89 -12.42 -2.70
CA ALA A 104 -14.20 -11.93 -2.26
C ALA A 104 -14.20 -10.39 -2.26
N TYR A 105 -15.18 -9.78 -2.94
CA TYR A 105 -15.31 -8.33 -3.06
C TYR A 105 -15.27 -7.62 -1.69
N ASN A 106 -16.01 -8.16 -0.71
CA ASN A 106 -16.09 -7.58 0.63
C ASN A 106 -14.73 -7.44 1.31
N VAL A 107 -13.83 -8.42 1.11
CA VAL A 107 -12.50 -8.39 1.72
C VAL A 107 -11.69 -7.24 1.12
N LYS A 108 -11.62 -7.16 -0.21
CA LYS A 108 -10.89 -6.08 -0.90
C LYS A 108 -11.44 -4.70 -0.55
N ALA A 109 -12.76 -4.52 -0.61
CA ALA A 109 -13.40 -3.26 -0.31
C ALA A 109 -13.11 -2.78 1.13
N GLN A 110 -13.21 -3.68 2.11
CA GLN A 110 -12.90 -3.32 3.50
C GLN A 110 -11.41 -3.07 3.72
N SER A 111 -10.53 -3.88 3.11
CA SER A 111 -9.08 -3.66 3.20
C SER A 111 -8.68 -2.30 2.63
N PHE A 112 -9.22 -1.90 1.48
CA PHE A 112 -8.91 -0.61 0.87
C PHE A 112 -9.43 0.54 1.71
N LYS A 113 -10.67 0.44 2.19
CA LYS A 113 -11.28 1.44 3.08
C LYS A 113 -10.44 1.62 4.35
N ALA A 114 -10.14 0.53 5.05
CA ALA A 114 -9.38 0.58 6.30
C ALA A 114 -7.95 1.12 6.09
N ALA A 115 -7.28 0.74 5.00
CA ALA A 115 -5.94 1.23 4.68
C ALA A 115 -5.94 2.74 4.44
N ILE A 116 -6.91 3.26 3.69
CA ILE A 116 -7.04 4.70 3.42
C ILE A 116 -7.40 5.46 4.69
N GLU A 117 -8.34 4.97 5.49
CA GLU A 117 -8.72 5.61 6.76
C GLU A 117 -7.53 5.70 7.73
N ALA A 118 -6.73 4.63 7.83
CA ALA A 118 -5.52 4.61 8.63
C ALA A 118 -4.45 5.58 8.09
N ALA A 119 -4.21 5.62 6.78
CA ALA A 119 -3.28 6.57 6.18
C ALA A 119 -3.71 8.02 6.43
N CYS A 120 -4.99 8.33 6.23
CA CYS A 120 -5.54 9.66 6.53
C CYS A 120 -5.46 10.02 8.02
N LEU A 121 -5.54 9.05 8.93
CA LEU A 121 -5.34 9.30 10.35
C LEU A 121 -3.89 9.69 10.63
N LEU A 122 -2.92 8.96 10.07
CA LEU A 122 -1.49 9.23 10.24
C LEU A 122 -1.08 10.58 9.66
N LEU A 123 -1.56 10.91 8.44
CA LEU A 123 -1.25 12.19 7.78
C LEU A 123 -1.83 13.42 8.49
N ARG A 124 -2.79 13.25 9.40
CA ARG A 124 -3.38 14.34 10.19
C ARG A 124 -2.65 14.58 11.51
N ILE A 125 -1.65 13.77 11.86
CA ILE A 125 -0.87 13.95 13.08
C ILE A 125 0.22 14.97 12.76
N ASP A 126 0.08 16.18 13.32
CA ASP A 126 1.09 17.22 13.18
C ASP A 126 2.25 17.07 14.19
N ASP A 127 1.96 16.58 15.40
CA ASP A 127 2.93 16.42 16.49
C ASP A 127 2.64 15.18 17.35
N ILE A 128 3.70 14.52 17.83
CA ILE A 128 3.63 13.38 18.76
C ILE A 128 4.24 13.79 20.11
N VAL A 129 3.44 13.78 21.18
CA VAL A 129 3.94 14.00 22.55
C VAL A 129 4.18 12.67 23.24
N SER A 130 5.44 12.26 23.36
CA SER A 130 5.82 11.04 24.07
C SER A 130 5.88 11.27 25.59
N GLY A 131 4.99 10.62 26.34
CA GLY A 131 4.93 10.70 27.81
C GLY A 131 6.01 9.90 28.55
N MET A 132 7.03 9.39 27.86
CA MET A 132 8.05 8.52 28.47
C MET A 132 9.00 9.32 29.38
N LYS A 133 8.71 9.33 30.68
CA LYS A 133 9.69 9.72 31.70
C LYS A 133 10.79 8.65 31.75
N LYS A 134 11.99 8.94 31.21
CA LYS A 134 13.20 8.18 31.59
C LYS A 134 13.32 8.26 33.12
N LYS A 135 13.27 7.11 33.79
CA LYS A 135 13.40 7.01 35.26
C LYS A 135 14.81 7.49 35.62
N GLN A 136 14.94 8.75 35.98
CA GLN A 136 16.22 9.34 36.36
C GLN A 136 16.69 8.63 37.64
N PRO A 137 17.91 8.07 37.69
CA PRO A 137 18.46 7.56 38.94
C PRO A 137 18.49 8.71 39.98
N PRO A 138 18.19 8.40 41.27
CA PRO A 138 18.10 9.43 42.30
C PRO A 138 19.48 10.09 42.47
N GLY A 139 19.61 11.34 42.02
CA GLY A 139 20.84 12.15 42.17
C GLY A 139 21.19 13.07 41.00
N GLY A 140 20.55 12.97 39.84
CA GLY A 140 20.83 13.86 38.70
C GLY A 140 20.10 15.20 38.79
N LYS A 141 20.83 16.32 38.76
CA LYS A 141 20.29 17.70 38.72
C LYS A 141 19.16 17.85 37.67
N ALA A 142 18.13 18.61 38.03
CA ALA A 142 16.97 18.88 37.18
C ALA A 142 17.39 19.38 35.79
N ARG A 143 17.01 18.66 34.75
CA ARG A 143 17.18 19.11 33.36
C ARG A 143 16.08 20.10 32.99
N SER A 144 16.49 21.12 32.25
CA SER A 144 15.68 22.18 31.65
C SER A 144 14.51 21.65 30.83
N LYS A 145 13.47 22.49 30.68
CA LYS A 145 12.18 22.26 30.00
C LYS A 145 12.26 21.35 28.76
N PRO A 146 11.20 20.55 28.47
CA PRO A 146 11.17 19.66 27.32
C PRO A 146 11.41 20.46 26.02
N GLN A 147 12.41 20.02 25.25
CA GLN A 147 12.64 20.51 23.89
C GLN A 147 11.71 19.76 22.94
N VAL A 148 11.05 20.51 22.06
CA VAL A 148 10.32 19.98 20.91
C VAL A 148 11.37 19.67 19.86
N GLU A 149 11.56 18.40 19.53
CA GLU A 149 12.42 17.98 18.42
C GLU A 149 11.80 18.49 17.11
N ARG A 150 12.58 19.23 16.30
CA ARG A 150 12.17 19.68 14.97
C ARG A 150 12.98 18.93 13.92
N GLU A 151 12.47 18.84 12.69
CA GLU A 151 13.03 18.05 11.58
C GLU A 151 14.56 18.15 11.37
N GLY A 152 15.21 19.24 11.76
CA GLY A 152 16.67 19.39 11.67
C GLY A 152 17.50 18.55 12.66
N ASP A 153 16.88 17.92 13.65
CA ASP A 153 17.58 17.11 14.67
C ASP A 153 17.78 15.64 14.24
N ALA A 154 17.12 15.18 13.16
CA ALA A 154 17.18 13.80 12.68
C ALA A 154 18.43 13.49 11.82
N ASP A 155 19.04 14.50 11.21
CA ASP A 155 20.14 14.31 10.25
C ASP A 155 21.53 14.11 10.90
N ASN A 156 21.63 14.11 12.24
CA ASN A 156 22.92 14.12 12.93
C ASN A 156 23.25 12.85 13.74
N GLU A 157 22.49 11.75 13.56
CA GLU A 157 22.89 10.46 14.14
C GLU A 157 23.78 9.65 13.16
N GLN A 158 25.09 9.73 13.43
CA GLN A 158 26.11 8.69 13.23
C GLN A 158 26.62 8.42 11.80
N ILE A 159 27.63 9.21 11.41
CA ILE A 159 28.75 8.69 10.60
C ILE A 159 29.55 7.75 11.51
N ILE A 160 29.52 6.45 11.22
CA ILE A 160 30.37 5.44 11.85
C ILE A 160 31.78 5.61 11.26
N PRO A 161 32.83 5.92 12.05
CA PRO A 161 34.20 5.84 11.53
C PRO A 161 34.61 4.37 11.34
N GLU A 162 35.40 4.11 10.29
CA GLU A 162 35.89 2.77 9.85
C GLU A 162 36.51 1.91 10.97
#